data_AF-A0A922Y0N4-F1
#
_entry.id   AF-A0A922Y0N4-F1
#
_cell.length_a   1.000
_cell.length_b   1.000
_cell.length_c   1.000
_cell.angle_alpha   90.00
_cell.angle_beta   90.00
_cell.angle_gamma   90.00
#
_symmetry.space_group_name_H-M   'P 1'
#
loop_
_entity.id
_entity.type
_entity.pdbx_description
1 polymer ?
#
loop_
_entity_poly.entity_id
_entity_poly.type
_entity_poly.pdbx_seq_one_letter_code
_entity_poly.pdbx_strand_id
1 'polypeptide(L)' 'VELARASAALDAAWNEVRLSLSDPYDERERTRLAYIVASLVAVAEDEDDLTQRAIERFRRALAS' A
#
# COMPACT_ATOMS: atom_id res chain seq x y z
N VAL A 1 2.91 0.24 17.98
CA VAL A 1 4.02 0.04 17.00
C VAL A 1 3.46 -0.35 15.64
N GLU A 2 2.64 -1.40 15.55
CA GLU A 2 2.10 -1.87 14.25
C GLU A 2 1.23 -0.85 13.51
N LEU A 3 0.36 -0.11 14.21
CA LEU A 3 -0.45 0.93 13.57
C LEU A 3 0.41 2.03 12.92
N ALA A 4 1.47 2.48 13.60
CA ALA A 4 2.37 3.51 13.07
C ALA A 4 3.12 2.99 11.83
N ARG A 5 3.63 1.75 11.89
CA ARG A 5 4.28 1.07 10.77
C ARG A 5 3.34 0.89 9.57
N ALA A 6 2.08 0.50 9.83
CA ALA A 6 1.07 0.36 8.78
C ALA A 6 0.74 1.72 8.14
N SER A 7 0.59 2.79 8.93
CA SER A 7 0.37 4.15 8.41
C SER A 7 1.54 4.62 7.54
N ALA A 8 2.78 4.44 8.01
CA ALA A 8 3.97 4.83 7.28
C ALA A 8 4.13 4.06 5.96
N ALA A 9 3.94 2.73 5.99
CA ALA A 9 3.97 1.91 4.79
C ALA A 9 2.85 2.27 3.79
N LEU A 10 1.65 2.61 4.27
CA LEU A 10 0.56 3.08 3.41
C LEU A 10 0.92 4.39 2.71
N ASP A 11 1.44 5.38 3.44
CA ASP A 11 1.80 6.67 2.85
C ASP A 11 2.97 6.54 1.87
N ALA A 12 3.98 5.73 2.20
CA ALA A 12 5.10 5.43 1.31
C ALA A 12 4.62 4.72 0.02
N ALA A 13 3.86 3.65 0.17
CA ALA A 13 3.32 2.90 -0.97
C ALA A 13 2.40 3.77 -1.84
N TRP A 14 1.56 4.61 -1.23
CA TRP A 14 0.67 5.51 -1.96
C TRP A 14 1.43 6.55 -2.78
N ASN A 15 2.49 7.14 -2.21
CA ASN A 15 3.32 8.11 -2.94
C ASN A 15 3.99 7.50 -4.18
N GLU A 16 4.38 6.23 -4.12
CA GLU A 16 4.99 5.52 -5.24
C GLU A 16 3.99 5.17 -6.35
N VAL A 17 2.76 4.77 -6.01
CA VAL A 17 1.81 4.25 -7.02
C VAL A 17 0.85 5.30 -7.55
N ARG A 18 0.50 6.34 -6.78
CA ARG A 18 -0.58 7.28 -7.13
C ARG A 18 -0.35 8.02 -8.44
N LEU A 19 0.91 8.33 -8.78
CA LEU A 19 1.24 9.04 -10.03
C LEU A 19 1.10 8.18 -11.29
N SER A 20 0.98 6.85 -11.13
CA SER A 20 0.70 5.92 -12.24
C SER A 20 -0.79 5.68 -12.46
N LEU A 21 -1.65 6.17 -11.57
CA LEU A 21 -3.10 6.08 -11.70
C LEU A 21 -3.64 7.19 -12.61
N SER A 22 -4.80 6.96 -13.21
CA SER A 22 -5.50 7.99 -14.01
C SER A 22 -5.94 9.18 -13.17
N ASP A 23 -6.27 8.95 -11.88
CA ASP A 23 -6.50 9.99 -10.89
C ASP A 23 -5.58 9.76 -9.67
N PRO A 24 -4.57 10.64 -9.44
CA PRO A 24 -3.65 10.52 -8.31
C PRO A 24 -4.28 10.85 -6.94
N TYR A 25 -5.54 11.30 -6.92
CA TYR A 25 -6.32 11.58 -5.71
C TYR A 25 -7.44 10.55 -5.49
N ASP A 26 -7.43 9.43 -6.21
CA ASP A 26 -8.45 8.40 -6.08
C ASP A 26 -8.47 7.79 -4.67
N GLU A 27 -9.44 8.23 -3.85
CA GLU A 27 -9.62 7.76 -2.47
C GLU A 27 -10.01 6.28 -2.41
N ARG A 28 -10.66 5.75 -3.45
CA ARG A 28 -11.02 4.33 -3.53
C ARG A 28 -9.78 3.47 -3.68
N GLU A 29 -8.86 3.85 -4.55
CA GLU A 29 -7.60 3.13 -4.73
C GLU A 29 -6.69 3.28 -3.50
N ARG A 30 -6.68 4.46 -2.85
CA ARG A 30 -5.97 4.62 -1.57
C ARG A 30 -6.55 3.73 -0.47
N THR A 31 -7.88 3.62 -0.41
CA THR A 31 -8.57 2.73 0.54
C THR A 31 -8.26 1.26 0.25
N ARG A 32 -8.23 0.86 -1.02
CA ARG A 32 -7.84 -0.49 -1.44
C ARG A 32 -6.40 -0.82 -1.01
N LEU A 33 -5.49 0.13 -1.18
CA LEU A 33 -4.11 -0.01 -0.71
C LEU A 33 -4.03 -0.14 0.82
N ALA A 34 -4.83 0.62 1.57
CA ALA A 34 -4.91 0.51 3.03
C ALA A 34 -5.33 -0.89 3.49
N TYR A 35 -6.32 -1.51 2.82
CA TYR A 35 -6.71 -2.89 3.10
C TYR A 35 -5.59 -3.90 2.82
N ILE A 36 -4.84 -3.70 1.73
CA ILE A 36 -3.68 -4.53 1.41
C ILE A 36 -2.63 -4.42 2.52
N VAL A 37 -2.27 -3.21 2.93
CA VAL A 37 -1.31 -2.97 4.03
C VAL A 37 -1.77 -3.64 5.31
N ALA A 38 -3.04 -3.47 5.71
CA ALA A 38 -3.60 -4.10 6.90
C ALA A 38 -3.53 -5.64 6.85
N SER A 39 -3.69 -6.23 5.66
CA SER A 39 -3.59 -7.69 5.48
C SER A 39 -2.15 -8.24 5.54
N LEU A 40 -1.15 -7.37 5.36
CA LEU A 40 0.26 -7.75 5.27
C LEU A 40 1.06 -7.43 6.55
N VAL A 41 0.51 -6.57 7.44
CA VAL A 41 1.26 -6.06 8.60
C VAL A 41 1.83 -7.16 9.50
N ALA A 42 1.10 -8.27 9.68
CA ALA A 42 1.49 -9.37 10.55
C ALA A 42 2.52 -10.33 9.93
N VAL A 43 2.72 -10.28 8.61
CA VAL A 43 3.63 -11.19 7.88
C VAL A 43 4.86 -10.49 7.32
N ALA A 44 4.88 -9.16 7.34
CA ALA A 44 6.01 -8.39 6.88
C ALA A 44 7.11 -8.34 7.94
N GLU A 45 8.37 -8.39 7.53
CA GLU A 45 9.52 -8.36 8.45
C GLU A 45 9.69 -6.95 9.05
N ASP A 46 9.73 -5.93 8.20
CA ASP A 46 9.85 -4.51 8.56
C ASP A 46 8.95 -3.60 7.70
N GLU A 47 9.04 -2.28 7.92
CA GLU A 47 8.23 -1.28 7.21
C GLU A 47 8.49 -1.26 5.70
N ASP A 48 9.75 -1.46 5.30
CA ASP A 48 10.15 -1.47 3.89
C ASP A 48 9.61 -2.71 3.18
N ASP A 49 9.72 -3.90 3.80
CA ASP A 49 9.12 -5.13 3.30
C ASP A 49 7.59 -5.01 3.18
N LEU A 50 6.93 -4.39 4.17
CA LEU A 50 5.49 -4.12 4.13
C LEU A 50 5.12 -3.22 2.95
N THR A 51 5.90 -2.16 2.72
CA THR A 51 5.72 -1.21 1.62
C THR A 51 5.87 -1.90 0.26
N GLN A 52 6.96 -2.65 0.05
CA GLN A 52 7.22 -3.33 -1.22
C GLN A 52 6.13 -4.37 -1.54
N ARG A 53 5.75 -5.20 -0.56
CA ARG A 53 4.68 -6.20 -0.74
C ARG A 53 3.33 -5.56 -1.05
N ALA A 54 3.01 -4.43 -0.40
CA ALA A 54 1.76 -3.72 -0.65
C ALA A 54 1.70 -3.16 -2.08
N ILE A 55 2.79 -2.52 -2.54
CA ILE A 55 2.91 -2.02 -3.91
C ILE A 55 2.75 -3.15 -4.93
N GLU A 56 3.45 -4.27 -4.73
CA GLU A 56 3.38 -5.40 -5.65
C GLU A 56 1.96 -5.99 -5.73
N ARG A 57 1.35 -6.24 -4.57
CA ARG A 57 -0.02 -6.76 -4.47
C ARG A 57 -1.03 -5.82 -5.13
N PHE A 58 -0.87 -4.51 -4.92
CA PHE A 58 -1.74 -3.49 -5.49
C PHE A 58 -1.63 -3.44 -7.03
N ARG A 59 -0.41 -3.39 -7.57
CA ARG A 59 -0.17 -3.42 -9.03
C ARG A 59 -0.74 -4.67 -9.68
N ARG A 60 -0.57 -5.85 -9.07
CA ARG A 60 -1.18 -7.10 -9.55
C ARG A 60 -2.71 -7.03 -9.59
N ALA A 61 -3.32 -6.30 -8.65
CA ALA A 61 -4.78 -6.15 -8.54
C ALA A 61 -5.37 -5.07 -9.47
N LEU A 62 -4.53 -4.24 -10.10
CA LEU A 62 -4.91 -3.31 -11.18
C LEU A 62 -4.83 -3.97 -12.56
N ALA A 63 -3.98 -4.98 -12.72
CA ALA A 63 -3.79 -5.70 -13.97
C ALA A 63 -4.80 -6.85 -14.20
N SER A 64 -5.63 -7.15 -13.19
CA SER A 64 -6.69 -8.17 -13.22
C SER A 64 -8.04 -7.55 -13.53
#